data_AF-A0A0A7PHG5-F1
#
_entry.id   AF-A0A0A7PHG5-F1
#
_cell.length_a   1.000
_cell.length_b   1.000
_cell.length_c   1.000
_cell.angle_alpha   90.00
_cell.angle_beta   90.00
_cell.angle_gamma   90.00
#
_symmetry.space_group_name_H-M   'P 1'
#
loop_
_entity.id
_entity.type
_entity.pdbx_description
1 polymer ?
#
loop_
_entity_poly.entity_id
_entity_poly.type
_entity_poly.pdbx_seq_one_letter_code
_entity_poly.pdbx_strand_id
1 'polypeptide(L)'
;MSKNAMWLSLIFVAAIIGAMMGPALAQTMSPGTLLILTVILFGGIIAFCIWALSSNKGGAKADTAATANARTMQAPEGMARIYITRRGFVAALQGMDVMLDGNAKGQIKAGQMLMADVAPGTHHIHVATAKAKLARPAELEIDVGAGGVIVIDAMIEMGALKGRVKLTRSDAAKARDDVHATKLILWEVAPT
;
A
#
# COMPACT_ATOMS: atom_id res chain seq x y z
N MET A 1 23.39 -15.51 -10.38
CA MET A 1 22.14 -15.11 -11.08
C MET A 1 21.37 -14.15 -10.19
N SER A 2 20.95 -12.97 -10.69
CA SER A 2 20.15 -12.04 -9.88
C SER A 2 18.79 -12.67 -9.56
N LYS A 3 18.19 -12.36 -8.40
CA LYS A 3 16.85 -12.88 -8.05
C LYS A 3 15.82 -12.60 -9.14
N ASN A 4 15.94 -11.48 -9.85
CA ASN A 4 15.06 -11.10 -10.95
C ASN A 4 15.26 -12.00 -12.19
N ALA A 5 16.51 -12.32 -12.54
CA ALA A 5 16.80 -13.27 -13.62
C ALA A 5 16.28 -14.68 -13.29
N MET A 6 16.37 -15.10 -12.03
CA MET A 6 15.80 -16.38 -11.57
C MET A 6 14.28 -16.45 -11.79
N TRP A 7 13.55 -15.41 -11.37
CA TRP A 7 12.09 -15.35 -11.53
C TRP A 7 11.66 -15.26 -13.00
N LEU A 8 12.36 -14.48 -13.82
CA LEU A 8 12.09 -14.40 -15.25
C LEU A 8 12.33 -15.74 -15.95
N SER A 9 13.44 -16.41 -15.65
CA SER A 9 13.72 -17.75 -16.17
C SER A 9 12.65 -18.76 -15.74
N LEU A 10 12.20 -18.70 -14.47
CA LEU A 10 11.15 -19.59 -13.97
C LEU A 10 9.82 -19.38 -14.70
N ILE A 11 9.42 -18.12 -14.92
CA ILE A 11 8.19 -17.79 -15.67
C ILE A 11 8.31 -18.26 -17.12
N PHE A 12 9.46 -18.07 -17.75
CA PHE A 12 9.69 -18.47 -19.14
C PHE A 12 9.65 -20.00 -19.29
N VAL A 13 10.30 -20.73 -18.38
CA VAL A 13 10.25 -22.20 -18.34
C VAL A 13 8.83 -22.70 -18.08
N ALA A 14 8.10 -22.11 -17.14
CA ALA A 14 6.71 -22.47 -16.87
C ALA A 14 5.80 -22.22 -18.09
N ALA A 15 5.99 -21.12 -18.80
CA ALA A 15 5.24 -20.80 -20.03
C ALA A 15 5.53 -21.81 -21.15
N ILE A 16 6.79 -22.19 -21.35
CA ILE A 16 7.18 -23.21 -22.34
C ILE A 16 6.58 -24.56 -21.97
N ILE A 17 6.70 -24.99 -20.71
CA ILE A 17 6.12 -26.25 -20.23
C ILE A 17 4.61 -26.24 -20.43
N GLY A 18 3.93 -25.16 -20.07
CA GLY A 18 2.48 -25.02 -20.29
C GLY A 18 2.08 -25.10 -21.76
N ALA A 19 2.84 -24.42 -22.65
CA ALA A 19 2.58 -24.43 -24.09
C ALA A 19 2.85 -25.80 -24.74
N MET A 20 3.84 -26.55 -24.25
CA MET A 20 4.15 -27.90 -24.75
C MET A 20 3.20 -28.96 -24.19
N MET A 21 2.85 -28.87 -22.90
CA MET A 21 1.97 -29.85 -22.26
C MET A 21 0.50 -29.61 -22.59
N GLY A 22 0.07 -28.37 -22.84
CA GLY A 22 -1.33 -28.04 -23.13
C GLY A 22 -1.94 -28.86 -24.27
N PRO A 23 -1.34 -28.90 -25.47
CA PRO A 23 -1.83 -29.70 -26.59
C PRO A 23 -1.78 -31.22 -26.32
N ALA A 24 -0.73 -31.71 -25.66
CA ALA A 24 -0.58 -33.13 -25.32
C ALA A 24 -1.62 -33.59 -24.27
N LEU A 25 -1.92 -32.75 -23.29
CA LEU A 25 -2.98 -32.97 -22.31
C LEU A 25 -4.36 -32.88 -22.97
N ALA A 26 -4.54 -31.97 -23.93
CA ALA A 26 -5.79 -31.83 -24.68
C ALA A 26 -6.12 -33.06 -25.54
N GLN A 27 -5.10 -33.78 -26.02
CA GLN A 27 -5.26 -34.99 -26.82
C GLN A 27 -5.47 -36.26 -25.97
N THR A 28 -5.00 -36.26 -24.72
CA THR A 28 -5.03 -37.44 -23.84
C THR A 28 -6.16 -37.41 -22.82
N MET A 29 -6.68 -36.22 -22.47
CA MET A 29 -7.73 -36.06 -21.48
C MET A 29 -9.08 -35.69 -22.12
N SER A 30 -10.17 -36.18 -21.52
CA SER A 30 -11.52 -35.80 -21.94
C SER A 30 -11.76 -34.29 -21.73
N PRO A 31 -12.62 -33.66 -22.55
CA PRO A 31 -12.98 -32.25 -22.38
C PRO A 31 -13.50 -31.92 -20.97
N GLY A 32 -14.26 -32.85 -20.35
CA GLY A 32 -14.76 -32.68 -18.98
C GLY A 32 -13.64 -32.66 -17.94
N THR A 33 -12.63 -33.52 -18.08
CA THR A 33 -11.46 -33.56 -17.19
C THR A 33 -10.63 -32.28 -17.31
N LEU A 34 -10.41 -31.78 -18.53
CA LEU A 34 -9.69 -30.53 -18.77
C LEU A 34 -10.41 -29.32 -18.17
N LEU A 35 -11.74 -29.28 -18.25
CA LEU A 35 -12.54 -28.21 -17.66
C LEU A 35 -12.42 -28.22 -16.14
N ILE A 36 -12.50 -29.40 -15.50
CA ILE A 36 -12.32 -29.54 -14.05
C ILE A 36 -10.92 -29.09 -13.62
N LEU A 37 -9.86 -29.55 -14.31
CA LEU A 37 -8.48 -29.15 -14.02
C LEU A 37 -8.28 -27.64 -14.16
N THR A 38 -8.88 -27.04 -15.19
CA THR A 38 -8.82 -25.59 -15.42
C THR A 38 -9.47 -24.83 -14.27
N VAL A 39 -10.67 -25.24 -13.84
CA VAL A 39 -11.38 -24.63 -12.71
C VAL A 39 -10.58 -24.78 -11.41
N ILE A 40 -9.98 -25.95 -11.15
CA ILE A 40 -9.13 -26.18 -9.97
C ILE A 40 -7.88 -25.29 -10.02
N LEU A 41 -7.21 -25.20 -11.17
CA LEU A 41 -6.00 -24.40 -11.32
C LEU A 41 -6.28 -22.90 -11.11
N PHE A 42 -7.29 -22.36 -11.81
CA PHE A 42 -7.69 -20.96 -11.64
C PHE A 42 -8.23 -20.69 -10.24
N GLY A 43 -9.08 -21.58 -9.70
CA GLY A 43 -9.57 -21.49 -8.34
C GLY A 43 -8.44 -21.49 -7.31
N GLY A 44 -7.42 -22.33 -7.50
CA GLY A 44 -6.22 -22.39 -6.69
C GLY A 44 -5.38 -21.11 -6.77
N ILE A 45 -5.19 -20.55 -7.97
CA ILE A 45 -4.49 -19.27 -8.16
C ILE A 45 -5.26 -18.14 -7.47
N ILE A 46 -6.59 -18.08 -7.61
CA ILE A 46 -7.42 -17.07 -6.97
C ILE A 46 -7.34 -17.22 -5.44
N ALA A 47 -7.46 -18.43 -4.90
CA ALA A 47 -7.33 -18.69 -3.47
C ALA A 47 -5.94 -18.30 -2.95
N PHE A 48 -4.88 -18.60 -3.70
CA PHE A 48 -3.51 -18.18 -3.37
C PHE A 48 -3.36 -16.65 -3.38
N CYS A 49 -3.92 -15.96 -4.37
CA CYS A 49 -3.94 -14.50 -4.43
C CYS A 49 -4.69 -13.90 -3.22
N ILE A 50 -5.86 -14.43 -2.88
CA ILE A 50 -6.64 -14.00 -1.73
C ILE A 50 -5.85 -14.22 -0.44
N TRP A 51 -5.26 -15.40 -0.24
CA TRP A 51 -4.41 -15.70 0.91
C TRP A 51 -3.16 -14.82 0.97
N ALA A 52 -2.51 -14.58 -0.16
CA ALA A 52 -1.34 -13.71 -0.24
C ALA A 52 -1.68 -12.26 0.16
N LEU A 53 -2.90 -11.81 -0.13
CA LEU A 53 -3.42 -10.47 0.12
C LEU A 53 -4.18 -10.31 1.45
N SER A 54 -4.65 -11.41 2.08
CA SER A 54 -5.45 -11.39 3.32
C SER A 54 -4.66 -10.84 4.52
N SER A 55 -3.33 -10.92 4.48
CA SER A 55 -2.42 -10.34 5.47
C SER A 55 -2.34 -8.82 5.45
N ASN A 56 -2.83 -8.13 4.41
CA ASN A 56 -2.93 -6.68 4.44
C ASN A 56 -4.14 -6.29 5.31
N LYS A 57 -3.90 -6.08 6.60
CA LYS A 57 -4.90 -5.54 7.50
C LYS A 57 -5.21 -4.11 7.03
N GLY A 58 -6.42 -3.88 6.55
CA GLY A 58 -6.88 -2.50 6.44
C GLY A 58 -7.08 -2.03 7.86
N GLY A 59 -6.46 -0.92 8.26
CA GLY A 59 -6.70 -0.36 9.59
C GLY A 59 -8.20 -0.06 9.81
N ALA A 60 -8.60 0.11 11.07
CA ALA A 60 -9.98 0.40 11.41
C ALA A 60 -10.43 1.69 10.72
N LYS A 61 -11.61 1.68 10.09
CA LYS A 61 -12.17 2.89 9.48
C LYS A 61 -12.53 3.87 10.59
N ALA A 62 -12.17 5.13 10.40
CA ALA A 62 -12.65 6.19 11.27
C ALA A 62 -14.16 6.39 11.08
N ASP A 63 -14.83 6.91 12.11
CA ASP A 63 -16.24 7.27 12.04
C ASP A 63 -16.46 8.54 11.19
N THR A 64 -17.73 8.90 11.01
CA THR A 64 -18.12 10.07 10.22
C THR A 64 -17.67 11.39 10.85
N ALA A 65 -17.62 11.46 12.18
CA ALA A 65 -17.21 12.66 12.91
C ALA A 65 -15.71 12.92 12.77
N ALA A 66 -14.86 11.92 13.00
CA ALA A 66 -13.42 11.98 12.80
C ALA A 66 -13.07 12.25 11.34
N THR A 67 -13.81 11.68 10.39
CA THR A 67 -13.63 11.96 8.97
C THR A 67 -13.99 13.41 8.63
N ALA A 68 -15.07 13.95 9.20
CA ALA A 68 -15.44 15.35 9.01
C ALA A 68 -14.39 16.29 9.59
N ASN A 69 -13.89 16.00 10.81
CA ASN A 69 -12.79 16.76 11.42
C ASN A 69 -11.50 16.69 10.57
N ALA A 70 -11.14 15.51 10.06
CA ALA A 70 -9.99 15.36 9.19
C ALA A 70 -10.13 16.18 7.89
N ARG A 71 -11.34 16.40 7.39
CA ARG A 71 -11.59 17.19 6.18
C ARG A 71 -11.56 18.70 6.39
N THR A 72 -11.59 19.18 7.65
CA THR A 72 -11.45 20.62 7.90
C THR A 72 -10.02 21.10 7.60
N MET A 73 -9.04 20.19 7.61
CA MET A 73 -7.62 20.50 7.45
C MET A 73 -7.16 21.64 8.35
N GLN A 74 -7.61 21.60 9.61
CA GLN A 74 -7.21 22.53 10.66
C GLN A 74 -6.61 21.73 11.81
N ALA A 75 -5.42 22.12 12.27
CA ALA A 75 -4.83 21.53 13.45
C ALA A 75 -5.54 22.05 14.72
N PRO A 76 -5.69 21.21 15.77
CA PRO A 76 -6.15 21.67 17.08
C PRO A 76 -5.23 22.75 17.66
N GLU A 77 -5.75 23.53 18.60
CA GLU A 77 -4.98 24.59 19.25
C GLU A 77 -3.72 24.03 19.93
N GLY A 78 -2.58 24.68 19.70
CA GLY A 78 -1.28 24.25 20.22
C GLY A 78 -0.66 23.03 19.53
N MET A 79 -1.36 22.39 18.59
CA MET A 79 -0.89 21.21 17.88
C MET A 79 -0.63 21.51 16.40
N ALA A 80 0.05 20.60 15.74
CA ALA A 80 0.18 20.51 14.30
C ALA A 80 -0.58 19.27 13.80
N ARG A 81 -0.91 19.24 12.51
CA ARG A 81 -1.61 18.12 11.88
C ARG A 81 -0.86 17.57 10.69
N ILE A 82 -0.64 16.26 10.70
CA ILE A 82 0.02 15.52 9.64
C ILE A 82 -0.98 14.55 9.02
N TYR A 83 -1.08 14.58 7.68
CA TYR A 83 -1.80 13.60 6.90
C TYR A 83 -0.82 12.78 6.07
N ILE A 84 -1.05 11.47 6.02
CA ILE A 84 -0.28 10.56 5.18
C ILE A 84 -1.29 9.88 4.26
N THR A 85 -1.36 10.37 3.03
CA THR A 85 -2.31 9.92 2.00
C THR A 85 -1.64 8.95 1.06
N ARG A 86 -2.41 8.01 0.50
CA ARG A 86 -1.92 7.10 -0.53
C ARG A 86 -2.89 7.05 -1.71
N ARG A 87 -2.55 7.73 -2.80
CA ARG A 87 -3.39 7.74 -4.02
C ARG A 87 -2.86 6.90 -5.20
N GLY A 88 -1.63 6.39 -5.12
CA GLY A 88 -1.03 5.61 -6.20
C GLY A 88 -1.74 4.29 -6.50
N PHE A 89 -1.93 3.98 -7.79
CA PHE A 89 -2.50 2.70 -8.25
C PHE A 89 -1.49 1.54 -8.24
N VAL A 90 -0.20 1.85 -8.36
CA VAL A 90 0.86 0.82 -8.35
C VAL A 90 0.84 0.06 -7.03
N ALA A 91 0.70 -1.26 -7.13
CA ALA A 91 0.52 -2.16 -6.01
C ALA A 91 -0.62 -1.72 -5.06
N ALA A 92 -1.75 -1.25 -5.60
CA ALA A 92 -2.87 -0.70 -4.84
C ALA A 92 -3.34 -1.57 -3.66
N LEU A 93 -3.30 -2.89 -3.83
CA LEU A 93 -3.72 -3.86 -2.80
C LEU A 93 -2.66 -4.12 -1.73
N GLN A 94 -1.40 -3.80 -1.98
CA GLN A 94 -0.30 -3.94 -1.02
C GLN A 94 -0.45 -2.88 0.07
N GLY A 95 -0.55 -3.25 1.35
CA GLY A 95 -0.56 -2.27 2.43
C GLY A 95 0.81 -1.60 2.63
N MET A 96 0.80 -0.36 3.09
CA MET A 96 1.98 0.39 3.51
C MET A 96 1.91 0.63 5.01
N ASP A 97 2.90 0.13 5.73
CA ASP A 97 3.09 0.35 7.15
C ASP A 97 3.74 1.71 7.33
N VAL A 98 3.07 2.56 8.09
CA VAL A 98 3.47 3.93 8.38
C VAL A 98 3.84 3.98 9.86
N MET A 99 5.04 4.48 10.12
CA MET A 99 5.52 4.76 11.47
C MET A 99 5.79 6.25 11.60
N LEU A 100 5.33 6.85 12.70
CA LEU A 100 5.57 8.24 13.05
C LEU A 100 6.35 8.27 14.38
N ASP A 101 7.49 8.96 14.36
CA ASP A 101 8.41 9.12 15.50
C ASP A 101 8.82 7.82 16.19
N GLY A 102 8.85 6.73 15.41
CA GLY A 102 9.22 5.39 15.88
C GLY A 102 8.19 4.68 16.78
N ASN A 103 7.14 5.36 17.23
CA ASN A 103 6.20 4.85 18.23
C ASN A 103 4.79 4.63 17.66
N ALA A 104 4.28 5.60 16.87
CA ALA A 104 2.96 5.45 16.28
C ALA A 104 3.03 4.50 15.08
N LYS A 105 2.01 3.66 14.91
CA LYS A 105 1.96 2.68 13.83
C LYS A 105 0.58 2.63 13.20
N GLY A 106 0.53 2.65 11.88
CA GLY A 106 -0.70 2.48 11.11
C GLY A 106 -0.42 1.79 9.77
N GLN A 107 -1.49 1.32 9.11
CA GLN A 107 -1.38 0.67 7.81
C GLN A 107 -2.40 1.24 6.82
N ILE A 108 -1.93 1.71 5.66
CA ILE A 108 -2.76 2.31 4.60
C ILE A 108 -2.65 1.59 3.25
N LYS A 109 -3.79 1.46 2.57
CA LYS A 109 -3.92 0.99 1.17
C LYS A 109 -4.13 2.15 0.20
N ALA A 110 -4.14 1.87 -1.10
CA ALA A 110 -4.51 2.88 -2.08
C ALA A 110 -5.94 3.41 -1.82
N GLY A 111 -6.11 4.73 -1.91
CA GLY A 111 -7.35 5.44 -1.57
C GLY A 111 -7.58 5.62 -0.07
N GLN A 112 -6.56 5.42 0.78
CA GLN A 112 -6.66 5.59 2.23
C GLN A 112 -5.68 6.64 2.75
N MET A 113 -5.95 7.15 3.94
CA MET A 113 -5.09 8.08 4.66
C MET A 113 -5.05 7.81 6.17
N LEU A 114 -3.94 8.21 6.79
CA LEU A 114 -3.81 8.38 8.24
C LEU A 114 -3.75 9.88 8.55
N MET A 115 -4.27 10.27 9.70
CA MET A 115 -4.21 11.64 10.21
C MET A 115 -3.73 11.59 11.66
N ALA A 116 -2.77 12.44 12.00
CA ALA A 116 -2.19 12.56 13.33
C ALA A 116 -2.17 14.03 13.74
N ASP A 117 -2.62 14.30 14.96
CA ASP A 117 -2.36 15.56 15.65
C ASP A 117 -1.09 15.36 16.48
N VAL A 118 -0.10 16.23 16.30
CA VAL A 118 1.24 16.12 16.91
C VAL A 118 1.67 17.44 17.55
N ALA A 119 2.59 17.39 18.50
CA ALA A 119 3.21 18.58 19.03
C ALA A 119 3.99 19.33 17.92
N PRO A 120 4.13 20.67 17.98
CA PRO A 120 4.99 21.39 17.04
C PRO A 120 6.45 20.95 17.15
N GLY A 121 7.12 20.77 16.02
CA GLY A 121 8.52 20.40 15.94
C GLY A 121 8.85 19.50 14.76
N THR A 122 9.99 18.80 14.88
CA THR A 122 10.49 17.88 13.86
C THR A 122 9.94 16.47 14.09
N HIS A 123 9.30 15.91 13.06
CA HIS A 123 8.75 14.56 13.07
C HIS A 123 9.39 13.69 12.00
N HIS A 124 9.56 12.41 12.33
CA HIS A 124 10.16 11.40 11.46
C HIS A 124 9.09 10.44 10.97
N ILE A 125 8.89 10.43 9.65
CA ILE A 125 7.93 9.54 8.98
C ILE A 125 8.72 8.42 8.31
N HIS A 126 8.51 7.18 8.72
CA HIS A 126 9.04 6.00 8.04
C HIS A 126 7.90 5.20 7.42
N VAL A 127 8.03 4.86 6.14
CA VAL A 127 7.02 4.09 5.42
C VAL A 127 7.62 2.91 4.67
N ALA A 128 7.07 1.72 4.90
CA ALA A 128 7.48 0.47 4.28
C ALA A 128 6.30 -0.32 3.73
N THR A 129 6.54 -1.25 2.80
CA THR A 129 5.49 -2.18 2.34
C THR A 129 5.27 -3.27 3.38
N ALA A 130 4.01 -3.51 3.76
CA ALA A 130 3.64 -4.46 4.81
C ALA A 130 4.04 -5.92 4.53
N LYS A 131 4.11 -6.30 3.25
CA LYS A 131 4.56 -7.64 2.83
C LYS A 131 5.65 -7.54 1.80
N ALA A 132 6.68 -8.38 2.01
CA ALA A 132 7.86 -8.52 1.18
C ALA A 132 8.61 -7.20 0.97
N LYS A 133 9.90 -7.28 0.69
CA LYS A 133 10.69 -6.11 0.27
C LYS A 133 10.29 -5.73 -1.16
N LEU A 134 9.00 -5.48 -1.44
CA LEU A 134 8.46 -5.15 -2.76
C LEU A 134 9.03 -3.81 -3.22
N ALA A 135 9.03 -2.85 -2.31
CA ALA A 135 9.69 -1.58 -2.48
C ALA A 135 10.78 -1.38 -1.43
N ARG A 136 11.76 -0.52 -1.72
CA ARG A 136 12.64 0.04 -0.69
C ARG A 136 11.82 0.97 0.21
N PRO A 137 11.96 0.89 1.55
CA PRO A 137 11.29 1.83 2.45
C PRO A 137 11.78 3.26 2.18
N ALA A 138 11.01 4.23 2.66
CA ALA A 138 11.36 5.63 2.60
C ALA A 138 11.17 6.27 3.96
N GLU A 139 12.03 7.24 4.23
CA GLU A 139 12.01 8.08 5.42
C GLU A 139 11.91 9.54 4.97
N LEU A 140 11.17 10.33 5.74
CA LEU A 140 11.04 11.77 5.52
C LEU A 140 10.96 12.47 6.88
N GLU A 141 11.87 13.41 7.09
CA GLU A 141 11.81 14.36 8.19
C GLU A 141 11.00 15.59 7.76
N ILE A 142 10.10 16.03 8.62
CA ILE A 142 9.32 17.25 8.41
C ILE A 142 9.36 18.10 9.68
N ASP A 143 9.47 19.40 9.49
CA ASP A 143 9.32 20.39 10.55
C ASP A 143 7.95 21.08 10.41
N VAL A 144 7.20 21.15 11.50
CA VAL A 144 5.85 21.71 11.52
C VAL A 144 5.63 22.58 12.76
N GLY A 145 5.22 23.82 12.54
CA GLY A 145 4.87 24.75 13.61
C GLY A 145 3.44 24.52 14.14
N ALA A 146 3.11 25.17 15.26
CA ALA A 146 1.76 25.17 15.82
C ALA A 146 0.73 25.70 14.80
N GLY A 147 -0.42 25.04 14.71
CA GLY A 147 -1.44 25.31 13.69
C GLY A 147 -1.07 24.80 12.29
N GLY A 148 0.14 24.28 12.10
CA GLY A 148 0.65 23.81 10.81
C GLY A 148 -0.06 22.56 10.34
N VAL A 149 -0.37 22.51 9.04
CA VAL A 149 -0.99 21.34 8.40
C VAL A 149 -0.13 20.88 7.24
N ILE A 150 0.29 19.61 7.30
CA ILE A 150 1.14 19.00 6.28
C ILE A 150 0.46 17.75 5.75
N VAL A 151 0.45 17.60 4.43
CA VAL A 151 -0.02 16.39 3.75
C VAL A 151 1.14 15.76 3.01
N ILE A 152 1.38 14.48 3.26
CA ILE A 152 2.40 13.67 2.62
C ILE A 152 1.70 12.65 1.71
N ASP A 153 2.06 12.67 0.43
CA ASP A 153 1.68 11.64 -0.53
C ASP A 153 2.71 10.50 -0.47
N ALA A 154 2.23 9.31 -0.14
CA ALA A 154 3.02 8.09 -0.06
C ALA A 154 2.70 7.21 -1.28
N MET A 155 3.65 7.14 -2.22
CA MET A 155 3.51 6.38 -3.46
C MET A 155 4.52 5.24 -3.56
N ILE A 156 4.16 4.20 -4.31
CA ILE A 156 5.12 3.20 -4.77
C ILE A 156 5.46 3.53 -6.21
N GLU A 157 6.72 3.84 -6.48
CA GLU A 157 7.24 4.01 -7.83
C GLU A 157 7.93 2.73 -8.28
N MET A 158 7.69 2.34 -9.54
CA MET A 158 8.43 1.24 -10.17
C MET A 158 9.79 1.77 -10.62
N GLY A 159 10.86 1.27 -10.00
CA GLY A 159 12.23 1.49 -10.47
C GLY A 159 12.68 0.39 -11.44
N ALA A 160 13.77 0.63 -12.17
CA ALA A 160 14.31 -0.30 -13.17
C ALA A 160 14.64 -1.71 -12.62
N LEU A 161 14.97 -1.81 -11.33
CA LEU A 161 15.34 -3.08 -10.69
C LEU A 161 14.44 -3.47 -9.51
N LYS A 162 13.85 -2.48 -8.84
CA LYS A 162 13.04 -2.65 -7.64
C LYS A 162 12.17 -1.41 -7.44
N GLY A 163 10.95 -1.62 -6.94
CA GLY A 163 10.11 -0.50 -6.51
C GLY A 163 10.75 0.29 -5.38
N ARG A 164 10.35 1.55 -5.21
CA ARG A 164 10.68 2.37 -4.05
C ARG A 164 9.42 3.04 -3.52
N VAL A 165 9.34 3.18 -2.21
CA VAL A 165 8.40 4.12 -1.62
C VAL A 165 8.93 5.52 -1.89
N LYS A 166 8.05 6.44 -2.24
CA LYS A 166 8.34 7.85 -2.38
C LYS A 166 7.38 8.61 -1.47
N LEU A 167 7.96 9.45 -0.63
CA LEU A 167 7.22 10.37 0.22
C LEU A 167 7.44 11.76 -0.35
N THR A 168 6.35 12.46 -0.64
CA THR A 168 6.39 13.83 -1.14
C THR A 168 5.41 14.68 -0.37
N ARG A 169 5.85 15.86 0.06
CA ARG A 169 4.95 16.88 0.59
C ARG A 169 4.05 17.38 -0.55
N SER A 170 2.74 17.30 -0.36
CA SER A 170 1.75 17.82 -1.30
C SER A 170 1.67 19.34 -1.20
N ASP A 171 1.45 20.01 -2.33
CA ASP A 171 1.03 21.40 -2.36
C ASP A 171 -0.39 21.57 -1.81
N ALA A 172 -0.81 22.80 -1.51
CA ALA A 172 -2.08 23.06 -0.85
C ALA A 172 -3.31 22.59 -1.64
N ALA A 173 -3.29 22.68 -2.98
CA ALA A 173 -4.42 22.30 -3.82
C ALA A 173 -4.55 20.77 -3.88
N LYS A 174 -3.44 20.09 -4.21
CA LYS A 174 -3.35 18.63 -4.23
C LYS A 174 -3.61 18.02 -2.85
N ALA A 175 -3.13 18.64 -1.79
CA ALA A 175 -3.35 18.21 -0.41
C ALA A 175 -4.84 18.12 -0.06
N ARG A 176 -5.61 19.16 -0.43
CA ARG A 176 -7.07 19.17 -0.21
C ARG A 176 -7.74 18.05 -1.00
N ASP A 177 -7.45 17.95 -2.29
CA ASP A 177 -8.04 16.92 -3.15
C ASP A 177 -7.72 15.52 -2.64
N ASP A 178 -6.48 15.26 -2.23
CA ASP A 178 -6.04 13.97 -1.71
C ASP A 178 -6.76 13.61 -0.40
N VAL A 179 -6.93 14.57 0.53
CA VAL A 179 -7.66 14.37 1.79
C VAL A 179 -9.15 14.10 1.56
N HIS A 180 -9.77 14.79 0.60
CA HIS A 180 -11.19 14.56 0.28
C HIS A 180 -11.44 13.25 -0.47
N ALA A 181 -10.50 12.83 -1.32
CA ALA A 181 -10.61 11.63 -2.14
C ALA A 181 -10.22 10.33 -1.40
N THR A 182 -9.64 10.42 -0.21
CA THR A 182 -9.15 9.26 0.56
C THR A 182 -10.03 8.93 1.77
N LYS A 183 -10.03 7.65 2.15
CA LYS A 183 -10.73 7.15 3.34
C LYS A 183 -9.84 7.26 4.55
N LEU A 184 -10.35 7.87 5.63
CA LEU A 184 -9.62 7.96 6.89
C LEU A 184 -9.57 6.60 7.59
N ILE A 185 -8.36 6.20 7.96
CA ILE A 185 -8.04 5.00 8.71
C ILE A 185 -7.44 5.43 10.05
N LEU A 186 -7.77 4.68 11.10
CA LEU A 186 -7.22 4.89 12.44
C LEU A 186 -5.84 4.26 12.57
N TRP A 187 -5.00 4.86 13.41
CA TRP A 187 -3.73 4.28 13.82
C TRP A 187 -3.95 3.01 14.63
N GLU A 188 -3.07 2.01 14.45
CA GLU A 188 -3.03 0.82 15.30
C GLU A 188 -2.43 1.16 16.67
N VAL A 189 -1.37 1.97 16.66
CA VAL A 189 -0.77 2.59 17.83
C VAL A 189 -0.81 4.10 17.59
N ALA A 190 -1.60 4.80 18.41
CA ALA A 190 -1.81 6.23 18.26
C ALA A 190 -0.50 7.02 18.49
N PRO A 191 -0.31 8.13 17.77
CA PRO A 191 0.75 9.09 18.08
C PRO A 191 0.48 9.74 19.45
N THR A 192 1.56 9.98 20.18
CA THR A 192 1.58 10.63 21.50
C THR A 192 2.01 12.08 21.40
#